data_AF-A0A7V4G032-F1
#
_entry.id   AF-A0A7V4G032-F1
#
_cell.length_a   1.000
_cell.length_b   1.000
_cell.length_c   1.000
_cell.angle_alpha   90.00
_cell.angle_beta   90.00
_cell.angle_gamma   90.00
#
_symmetry.space_group_name_H-M   'P 1'
#
loop_
_entity.id
_entity.type
_entity.pdbx_description
1 polymer ?
#
loop_
_entity_poly.entity_id
_entity_poly.type
_entity_poly.pdbx_seq_one_letter_code
_entity_poly.pdbx_strand_id
1 'polypeptide(L)' 'MELFARRQVLSVSQLVGQIKDLAEGHFDFVWVEGEITGLRRPGSGHLYFALKDDQA' A
#
# COMPACT_ATOMS: atom_id res chain seq x y z
N MET A 1 -26.33 -14.34 23.66
CA MET A 1 -24.94 -14.73 23.35
C MET A 1 -24.65 -14.20 21.95
N GLU A 2 -24.16 -12.96 21.86
CA GLU A 2 -23.90 -12.27 20.59
C GLU A 2 -22.72 -12.93 19.87
N LEU A 3 -23.02 -13.96 19.07
CA LEU A 3 -22.03 -14.70 18.26
C LEU A 3 -21.53 -13.93 17.03
N PHE A 4 -21.97 -12.69 16.86
CA PHE A 4 -21.45 -11.77 15.86
C PHE A 4 -21.11 -10.47 16.57
N ALA A 5 -19.94 -10.41 17.21
CA ALA A 5 -19.29 -9.12 17.44
C ALA A 5 -19.40 -8.35 16.12
N ARG A 6 -20.14 -7.22 16.12
CA ARG A 6 -20.52 -6.48 14.90
C ARG A 6 -19.32 -6.42 13.97
N ARG A 7 -19.36 -7.15 12.86
CA ARG A 7 -18.27 -7.16 11.88
C ARG A 7 -18.02 -5.72 11.49
N GLN A 8 -16.88 -5.18 11.91
CA GLN A 8 -16.52 -3.81 11.58
C GLN A 8 -16.17 -3.79 10.10
N VAL A 9 -17.04 -3.21 9.28
CA VAL A 9 -16.78 -2.99 7.86
C VAL A 9 -15.99 -1.69 7.74
N LEU A 10 -14.72 -1.79 7.35
CA LEU A 10 -13.87 -0.64 7.11
C LEU A 10 -14.13 -0.09 5.71
N SER A 11 -14.14 1.23 5.59
CA SER A 11 -13.96 1.87 4.29
C SER A 11 -12.56 1.62 3.76
N VAL A 12 -12.36 1.79 2.44
CA VAL A 12 -11.03 1.69 1.83
C VAL A 12 -10.05 2.65 2.51
N SER A 13 -10.45 3.90 2.77
CA SER A 13 -9.60 4.89 3.44
C SER A 13 -9.24 4.49 4.87
N GLN A 14 -10.17 3.87 5.61
CA GLN A 14 -9.89 3.37 6.96
C GLN A 14 -8.88 2.22 6.93
N LEU A 15 -9.03 1.27 6.00
CA LEU A 15 -8.11 0.16 5.85
C LEU A 15 -6.71 0.65 5.42
N VAL A 16 -6.63 1.50 4.40
CA VAL A 16 -5.36 2.06 3.91
C VAL A 16 -4.67 2.90 4.99
N GLY A 17 -5.43 3.66 5.78
CA GLY A 17 -4.88 4.39 6.93
C GLY A 17 -4.23 3.45 7.95
N GLN A 18 -4.91 2.37 8.34
CA GLN A 18 -4.34 1.40 9.28
C GLN A 18 -3.11 0.68 8.73
N ILE A 19 -3.08 0.34 7.43
CA ILE A 19 -1.90 -0.26 6.79
C ILE A 19 -0.72 0.71 6.81
N LYS A 20 -0.98 2.00 6.54
CA LYS A 20 0.04 3.04 6.59
C LYS A 20 0.63 3.18 8.00
N ASP A 21 -0.22 3.32 9.01
CA ASP A 21 0.23 3.47 10.41
C ASP A 21 1.08 2.27 10.85
N LEU A 22 0.70 1.05 10.44
CA LEU A 22 1.46 -0.15 10.73
C LEU A 22 2.84 -0.13 10.03
N ALA A 23 2.89 0.21 8.75
CA ALA A 23 4.14 0.23 7.99
C ALA A 23 5.11 1.30 8.51
N GLU A 24 4.64 2.53 8.73
CA GLU A 24 5.45 3.64 9.26
C GLU A 24 5.92 3.40 10.70
N GLY A 25 5.17 2.62 11.50
CA GLY A 25 5.60 2.24 12.84
C GLY A 25 6.67 1.14 12.88
N HIS A 26 6.84 0.36 11.81
CA HIS A 26 7.78 -0.77 11.76
C HIS A 26 9.04 -0.48 10.94
N PHE A 27 8.96 0.44 9.97
CA PHE A 27 10.05 0.77 9.07
C PHE A 27 10.33 2.26 9.12
N ASP A 28 11.57 2.64 9.41
CA ASP A 28 12.04 4.01 9.26
C ASP A 28 12.32 4.30 7.77
N PHE A 29 13.59 4.19 7.35
CA PHE A 29 13.97 4.32 5.94
C PHE A 29 14.42 2.96 5.40
N VAL A 30 13.81 2.55 4.28
CA VAL A 30 14.13 1.31 3.59
C VAL A 30 14.56 1.58 2.15
N TRP A 31 15.44 0.74 1.64
CA TRP A 31 15.82 0.69 0.24
C TRP A 31 15.20 -0.54 -0.39
N VAL A 32 14.63 -0.38 -1.58
CA VAL A 32 14.03 -1.47 -2.35
C VAL A 32 14.57 -1.40 -3.77
N GLU A 33 14.91 -2.55 -4.33
CA GLU A 33 15.34 -2.72 -5.72
C GLU A 33 14.34 -3.62 -6.44
N GLY A 34 14.14 -3.39 -7.73
CA GLY A 34 13.32 -4.22 -8.59
C GLY A 34 13.20 -3.68 -10.01
N GLU A 35 12.53 -4.43 -10.88
CA GLU A 35 12.24 -4.04 -12.25
C GLU A 35 11.03 -3.10 -12.30
N ILE A 36 11.17 -1.99 -13.04
CA ILE A 36 10.07 -1.06 -13.29
C ILE A 36 9.18 -1.61 -14.40
N THR A 37 7.89 -1.77 -14.10
CA THR A 37 6.88 -2.14 -15.10
C THR A 37 5.80 -1.06 -15.23
N GLY A 38 5.23 -0.94 -16.43
CA GLY A 38 4.04 -0.10 -16.64
C GLY A 38 4.25 1.41 -16.46
N LEU A 39 5.48 1.93 -16.63
CA LEU A 39 5.78 3.35 -16.46
C LEU A 39 4.83 4.26 -17.27
N ARG A 40 4.30 5.29 -16.62
CA ARG A 40 3.49 6.38 -17.19
C ARG A 40 4.01 7.73 -16.71
N ARG A 41 4.01 8.71 -17.61
CA ARG A 41 4.49 10.08 -17.33
C ARG A 41 3.43 11.12 -17.76
N PRO A 42 2.33 11.27 -17.01
CA PRO A 42 1.32 12.27 -17.32
C PRO A 42 1.87 13.71 -17.22
N GLY A 43 1.17 14.66 -17.83
CA GLY A 43 1.54 16.09 -17.82
C GLY A 43 1.51 16.75 -16.43
N SER A 44 1.06 16.05 -15.38
CA SER A 44 1.15 16.51 -13.99
C SER A 44 2.58 16.50 -13.43
N GLY A 45 3.52 15.83 -14.10
CA GLY A 45 4.92 15.72 -13.65
C GLY A 45 5.20 14.54 -12.70
N HIS A 46 4.17 13.77 -12.30
CA HIS A 46 4.36 12.55 -11.52
C HIS A 46 4.63 11.33 -12.41
N LEU A 47 5.48 10.42 -11.93
CA LEU A 47 5.71 9.13 -12.56
C LEU A 47 4.87 8.08 -11.84
N TYR A 48 4.17 7.25 -12.60
CA TYR A 48 3.43 6.11 -12.08
C TYR A 48 4.00 4.84 -12.67
N PHE A 49 4.38 3.90 -11.83
CA PHE A 49 4.92 2.60 -12.21
C PHE A 49 4.69 1.58 -11.10
N ALA A 50 4.83 0.30 -11.42
CA ALA A 50 4.96 -0.77 -10.43
C ALA A 50 6.42 -1.23 -10.37
N LEU A 51 6.87 -1.64 -9.19
CA LEU A 51 8.17 -2.27 -8.98
C LEU A 51 7.94 -3.78 -8.75
N LYS A 52 8.72 -4.62 -9.42
CA LYS A 52 8.62 -6.08 -9.37
C LYS A 52 9.95 -6.73 -9.08
N ASP A 53 9.91 -7.92 -8.52
CA ASP A 53 11.07 -8.83 -8.43
C ASP A 53 10.68 -10.23 -8.91
N ASP A 54 11.54 -11.23 -8.75
CA ASP A 54 11.27 -12.59 -9.20
C ASP A 54 10.08 -13.24 -8.46
N GLN A 55 9.58 -12.65 -7.38
CA GLN A 55 8.55 -13.17 -6.50
C GLN A 55 7.32 -12.22 -6.33
N ALA A 56 7.33 -11.02 -6.93
CA ALA A 56 6.27 -10.01 -6.79
C ALA A 56 6.05 -9.15 -8.06
#